data_AF-A0A7L3F5W8-F1
#
_entry.id   AF-A0A7L3F5W8-F1
#
_cell.length_a   1.000
_cell.length_b   1.000
_cell.length_c   1.000
_cell.angle_alpha   90.00
_cell.angle_beta   90.00
_cell.angle_gamma   90.00
#
_symmetry.space_group_name_H-M   'P 1'
#
loop_
_entity.id
_entity.type
_entity.pdbx_description
1 polymer ?
#
loop_
_entity_poly.entity_id
_entity_poly.type
_entity_poly.pdbx_seq_one_letter_code
_entity_poly.pdbx_strand_id
1 'polypeptide(L)'
;HVRSHTGERPFACTDCGKRFGHKHHLLRHRHVHAGEKPFTCSDCGHCFSEKRYLVIHQRIHTGERPFACAHCPKAFRDSSTLTAHQHVH
;
A
#
# COMPACT_ATOMS: atom_id res chain seq x y z
N HIS A 1 -8.69 15.68 8.84
CA HIS A 1 -8.68 16.43 7.57
C HIS A 1 -7.79 17.68 7.63
N VAL A 2 -7.83 18.48 8.71
CA VAL A 2 -7.05 19.75 8.83
C VAL A 2 -5.52 19.60 8.68
N ARG A 3 -4.89 18.55 9.25
CA ARG A 3 -3.43 18.33 9.13
C ARG A 3 -2.93 18.03 7.71
N SER A 4 -3.82 17.59 6.81
CA SER A 4 -3.48 17.34 5.42
C SER A 4 -3.20 18.65 4.66
N HIS A 5 -3.81 19.76 5.09
CA HIS A 5 -3.73 21.06 4.44
C HIS A 5 -2.52 21.89 4.90
N THR A 6 -2.05 21.69 6.13
CA THR A 6 -0.93 22.47 6.69
C THR A 6 0.44 21.88 6.40
N GLY A 7 0.50 20.65 5.86
CA GLY A 7 1.77 19.95 5.60
C GLY A 7 2.54 19.55 6.86
N GLU A 8 1.98 19.77 8.06
CA GLU A 8 2.64 19.45 9.32
C GLU A 8 2.85 17.94 9.48
N ARG A 9 4.10 17.55 9.74
CA ARG A 9 4.48 16.16 10.00
C ARG A 9 5.10 16.04 11.41
N PRO A 10 4.29 16.10 12.48
CA PRO A 10 4.81 16.17 13.85
C PRO A 10 5.44 14.86 14.33
N PHE A 11 5.11 13.72 13.72
CA PHE A 11 5.59 12.41 14.18
C PHE A 11 6.87 12.01 13.44
N ALA A 12 8.01 11.98 14.13
CA ALA A 12 9.29 11.56 13.55
C ALA A 12 9.65 10.12 13.95
N CYS A 13 10.24 9.38 13.03
CA CYS A 13 10.89 8.10 13.31
C CYS A 13 12.26 8.36 13.94
N THR A 14 12.52 7.76 15.10
CA THR A 14 13.81 7.85 15.79
C THR A 14 14.92 7.09 15.06
N ASP A 15 14.56 6.04 14.32
CA ASP A 15 15.52 5.13 13.69
C ASP A 15 16.06 5.69 12.35
N CYS A 16 15.31 6.53 11.65
CA CYS A 16 15.73 7.10 10.35
C CYS A 16 15.36 8.59 10.14
N GLY A 17 14.82 9.28 11.13
CA GLY A 17 14.45 10.71 11.06
C GLY A 17 13.22 11.01 10.19
N LYS A 18 12.63 10.02 9.52
CA LYS A 18 11.49 10.22 8.61
C LYS A 18 10.25 10.72 9.36
N ARG A 19 9.60 11.75 8.84
CA ARG A 19 8.44 12.41 9.49
C ARG A 19 7.10 11.95 8.90
N PHE A 20 6.03 11.99 9.69
CA PHE A 20 4.68 11.54 9.35
C PHE A 20 3.64 12.52 9.91
N GLY A 21 2.55 12.75 9.16
CA GLY A 21 1.41 13.58 9.61
C GLY A 21 0.52 12.91 10.66
N HIS A 22 0.61 11.57 10.78
CA HIS A 22 -0.20 10.77 11.69
C HIS A 22 0.65 9.73 12.43
N LYS A 23 0.35 9.54 13.73
CA LYS A 23 1.02 8.56 14.60
C LYS A 23 0.92 7.13 14.06
N HIS A 24 -0.25 6.72 13.55
CA HIS A 24 -0.44 5.37 13.02
C HIS A 24 0.43 5.11 11.78
N HIS A 25 0.72 6.13 10.95
CA HIS A 25 1.67 5.99 9.84
C HIS A 25 3.11 5.78 10.32
N LEU A 26 3.52 6.47 11.39
CA LEU A 26 4.81 6.25 12.03
C LEU A 26 4.91 4.83 12.62
N LEU A 27 3.90 4.39 13.37
CA LEU A 27 3.88 3.04 13.95
C LEU A 27 4.00 1.96 12.86
N ARG A 28 3.19 2.08 11.80
CA ARG A 28 3.28 1.19 10.64
C ARG A 28 4.65 1.20 9.98
N HIS A 29 5.27 2.36 9.88
CA HIS A 29 6.61 2.49 9.31
C HIS A 29 7.67 1.79 10.16
N ARG A 30 7.53 1.74 11.50
CA ARG A 30 8.48 1.02 12.36
C ARG A 30 8.53 -0.48 12.09
N HIS A 31 7.46 -1.09 11.57
CA HIS A 31 7.50 -2.48 11.13
C HIS A 31 8.55 -2.72 10.03
N VAL A 32 8.87 -1.69 9.22
CA VAL A 32 9.94 -1.78 8.21
C VAL A 32 11.30 -1.96 8.88
N HIS A 33 11.55 -1.26 9.98
CA HIS A 33 12.81 -1.39 10.73
C HIS A 33 12.90 -2.72 11.47
N ALA A 34 11.79 -3.20 12.02
CA ALA A 34 11.73 -4.49 12.72
C ALA A 34 11.69 -5.70 11.76
N GLY A 35 11.50 -5.48 10.46
CA GLY A 35 11.23 -6.56 9.50
C GLY A 35 9.90 -7.28 9.73
N GLU A 36 9.03 -6.74 10.59
CA GLU A 36 7.75 -7.34 10.93
C GLU A 36 6.80 -7.30 9.72
N LYS A 37 6.37 -8.50 9.31
CA LYS A 37 5.37 -8.68 8.26
C LYS A 37 4.21 -9.52 8.82
N PRO A 38 3.31 -8.90 9.63
CA PRO A 38 2.31 -9.64 10.39
C PRO A 38 1.20 -10.25 9.51
N PHE A 39 1.13 -9.90 8.23
CA PHE A 39 0.08 -10.37 7.33
C PHE A 39 0.62 -11.43 6.37
N THR A 40 0.33 -12.70 6.66
CA THR A 40 0.78 -13.84 5.84
C THR A 40 -0.31 -14.30 4.88
N CYS A 41 0.07 -14.59 3.64
CA CYS A 41 -0.79 -15.24 2.66
C CYS A 41 -0.93 -16.73 2.99
N SER A 42 -2.16 -17.21 3.13
CA SER A 42 -2.46 -18.62 3.39
C SER A 42 -2.10 -19.54 2.22
N ASP A 43 -2.17 -19.03 0.98
CA ASP A 43 -2.00 -19.85 -0.22
C ASP A 43 -0.53 -20.11 -0.57
N CYS A 44 0.38 -19.18 -0.24
CA CYS A 44 1.79 -19.25 -0.61
C CYS A 44 2.79 -18.91 0.50
N GLY A 45 2.31 -18.58 1.71
CA GLY A 45 3.16 -18.23 2.85
C GLY A 45 3.85 -16.87 2.76
N HIS A 46 3.61 -16.08 1.71
CA HIS A 46 4.26 -14.79 1.54
C HIS A 46 3.73 -13.75 2.55
N CYS A 47 4.64 -13.03 3.21
CA CYS A 47 4.29 -12.06 4.25
C CYS A 47 4.30 -10.60 3.76
N PHE A 48 3.44 -9.77 4.35
CA PHE A 48 3.27 -8.35 4.05
C PHE A 48 3.26 -7.52 5.34
N SER A 49 3.76 -6.28 5.24
CA SER A 49 3.74 -5.31 6.35
C SER A 49 2.38 -4.63 6.53
N GLU A 50 1.49 -4.70 5.53
CA GLU A 50 0.15 -4.12 5.60
C GLU A 50 -0.92 -5.05 5.02
N LYS A 51 -2.07 -5.14 5.69
CA LYS A 51 -3.23 -5.95 5.26
C LYS A 51 -3.68 -5.64 3.83
N ARG A 52 -3.68 -4.37 3.43
CA ARG A 52 -4.09 -3.97 2.06
C ARG A 52 -3.24 -4.64 0.97
N TYR A 53 -1.94 -4.84 1.22
CA TYR A 53 -1.05 -5.49 0.27
C TYR A 53 -1.28 -6.99 0.21
N LEU A 54 -1.60 -7.62 1.35
CA LEU A 54 -2.04 -9.02 1.37
C LEU A 54 -3.32 -9.22 0.53
N VAL A 55 -4.33 -8.36 0.70
CA VAL A 55 -5.60 -8.45 -0.06
C VAL A 55 -5.36 -8.28 -1.56
N ILE A 56 -4.54 -7.30 -1.96
CA ILE A 56 -4.17 -7.12 -3.38
C ILE A 56 -3.40 -8.34 -3.89
N HIS A 57 -2.47 -8.88 -3.09
CA HIS A 57 -1.70 -10.07 -3.44
C HIS A 57 -2.59 -11.29 -3.64
N GLN A 58 -3.62 -11.49 -2.82
CA GLN A 58 -4.56 -12.63 -2.97
C GLN A 58 -5.25 -12.63 -4.34
N ARG A 59 -5.41 -11.48 -5.00
CA ARG A 59 -5.94 -11.39 -6.38
C ARG A 59 -5.02 -12.01 -7.42
N ILE A 60 -3.77 -12.32 -7.08
CA ILE A 60 -2.88 -13.09 -7.94
C ILE A 60 -3.35 -14.55 -8.00
N HIS A 61 -3.78 -15.11 -6.87
CA HIS A 61 -4.26 -16.48 -6.77
C HIS A 61 -5.65 -16.66 -7.36
N THR A 62 -6.55 -15.70 -7.12
CA THR A 62 -7.92 -15.75 -7.68
C THR A 62 -8.00 -15.30 -9.14
N GLY A 63 -6.98 -14.60 -9.63
CA GLY A 63 -6.99 -13.99 -10.97
C GLY A 63 -7.88 -12.76 -11.09
N GLU A 64 -8.53 -12.30 -10.02
CA GLU A 64 -9.42 -11.14 -10.04
C GLU A 64 -8.70 -9.86 -10.49
N ARG A 65 -9.33 -9.12 -11.40
CA ARG A 65 -8.84 -7.82 -11.89
C ARG A 65 -9.99 -6.80 -11.89
N PRO A 66 -10.34 -6.23 -10.72
CA PRO A 66 -11.54 -5.38 -10.58
C PRO A 66 -11.42 -4.03 -11.29
N PHE A 67 -10.20 -3.61 -11.64
CA PHE A 67 -9.93 -2.27 -12.17
C PHE A 67 -9.72 -2.33 -13.67
N ALA A 68 -10.78 -2.14 -14.45
CA ALA A 68 -10.72 -2.10 -15.90
C ALA A 68 -10.32 -0.72 -16.43
N CYS A 69 -9.54 -0.68 -17.51
CA CYS A 69 -9.25 0.54 -18.24
C CYS A 69 -10.45 0.92 -19.12
N ALA A 70 -10.77 2.21 -19.18
CA ALA A 70 -11.85 2.72 -20.02
C ALA A 70 -11.46 2.82 -21.51
N HIS A 71 -10.18 2.88 -21.82
CA HIS A 71 -9.66 3.11 -23.17
C HIS A 71 -9.13 1.85 -23.86
N CYS A 72 -8.96 0.74 -23.13
CA CYS A 72 -8.53 -0.53 -23.70
C CYS A 72 -9.01 -1.74 -22.87
N PRO A 73 -8.92 -2.97 -23.40
CA PRO A 73 -9.41 -4.18 -22.70
C PRO A 73 -8.61 -4.59 -21.46
N LYS A 74 -7.59 -3.83 -21.04
CA LYS A 74 -6.71 -4.21 -19.93
C LYS A 74 -7.42 -4.00 -18.59
N ALA A 75 -7.28 -4.98 -17.69
CA ALA A 75 -7.73 -4.88 -16.32
C ALA A 75 -6.60 -5.20 -15.33
N PHE A 76 -6.66 -4.58 -14.16
CA PHE A 76 -5.60 -4.54 -13.15
C PHE A 76 -6.09 -5.01 -11.79
N ARG A 77 -5.14 -5.49 -10.97
CA ARG A 77 -5.40 -6.01 -9.62
C ARG A 77 -5.52 -4.92 -8.56
N ASP A 78 -5.00 -3.73 -8.84
CA ASP A 78 -5.07 -2.58 -7.94
C ASP A 78 -5.36 -1.29 -8.73
N SER A 79 -5.89 -0.26 -8.05
CA SER A 79 -6.23 1.00 -8.67
C SER A 79 -4.99 1.81 -9.07
N SER A 80 -3.90 1.72 -8.30
CA SER A 80 -2.69 2.49 -8.54
C SER A 80 -2.01 2.11 -9.86
N THR A 81 -1.99 0.82 -10.20
CA THR A 81 -1.48 0.28 -11.46
C THR A 81 -2.39 0.65 -12.62
N LEU A 82 -3.71 0.68 -12.44
CA LEU A 82 -4.63 1.24 -13.43
C LEU A 82 -4.32 2.72 -13.68
N THR A 83 -4.20 3.54 -12.63
CA THR A 83 -3.87 4.98 -12.76
C THR A 83 -2.54 5.19 -13.49
N ALA A 84 -1.51 4.42 -13.12
CA ALA A 84 -0.22 4.45 -13.81
C ALA A 84 -0.36 4.08 -15.29
N HIS A 85 -1.16 3.06 -15.60
CA HIS A 85 -1.44 2.66 -16.98
C HIS A 85 -2.23 3.73 -17.76
N GLN A 86 -3.12 4.47 -17.11
CA GLN A 86 -3.87 5.54 -17.80
C GLN A 86 -2.97 6.65 -18.34
N HIS A 87 -1.78 6.85 -17.77
CA HIS A 87 -0.80 7.83 -18.27
C HIS A 87 -0.07 7.40 -19.55
N VAL A 88 -0.21 6.14 -19.98
CA VAL A 88 0.38 5.65 -21.24
C VAL A 88 -0.60 5.66 -22.42
N HIS A 89 -1.82 6.15 -22.18
CA HIS A 89 -2.76 6.53 -23.23
C HIS A 89 -2.56 8.00 -23.58
#